data_AF-A0A4Z2FQG3-F1
#
_entry.id   AF-A0A4Z2FQG3-F1
#
_cell.length_a   1.000
_cell.length_b   1.000
_cell.length_c   1.000
_cell.angle_alpha   90.00
_cell.angle_beta   90.00
_cell.angle_gamma   90.00
#
_symmetry.space_group_name_H-M   'P 1'
#
loop_
_entity.id
_entity.type
_entity.pdbx_description
1 polymer ?
#
loop_
_entity_poly.entity_id
_entity_poly.type
_entity_poly.pdbx_seq_one_letter_code
_entity_poly.pdbx_strand_id
1 'polypeptide(L)'
;MSFVTSISRPSSSRQVIRVYIGSFWSHPLLIPDNRKLFEAEEQDLFKDIQSLPRNAALRKLNDLIKRARLAKVHAYIISALKKEMPADQLNSQDLNKFQPLKLKLLEAVDDMLSHDIAGLMVLVRQEENQRPNPVVKGGAFDGTSDGPFGHGYGEGAGEGIDDAEWVVVRDKPAYDEIFYTLSPVNGKVTGANAKREMVKSKLPNTVLGKVWKLADIDKDGMLDDEEFALANHLIKVKLEGHELPAELPAHLVPPSKRKIPE
;
A
#
# COMPACT_ATOMS: atom_id res chain seq x y z
N MET A 1 14.56 -17.15 6.24
CA MET A 1 14.58 -16.73 7.66
C MET A 1 15.84 -15.88 7.95
N SER A 2 16.12 -14.84 7.13
CA SER A 2 17.51 -14.36 7.01
C SER A 2 17.73 -12.84 6.97
N PHE A 3 16.69 -12.00 6.83
CA PHE A 3 16.86 -10.55 6.73
C PHE A 3 16.51 -9.83 8.04
N VAL A 4 15.29 -10.03 8.55
CA VAL A 4 14.81 -9.41 9.80
C VAL A 4 15.71 -9.80 10.98
N THR A 5 16.10 -11.08 11.08
CA THR A 5 17.01 -11.58 12.13
C THR A 5 18.40 -10.93 12.07
N SER A 6 18.85 -10.52 10.88
CA SER A 6 20.16 -9.87 10.70
C SER A 6 20.12 -8.38 11.05
N ILE A 7 19.02 -7.68 10.71
CA ILE A 7 18.83 -6.26 11.02
C ILE A 7 18.49 -6.02 12.50
N SER A 8 17.83 -6.96 13.17
CA SER A 8 17.52 -6.84 14.60
C SER A 8 18.74 -7.01 15.50
N ARG A 9 19.88 -7.48 14.96
CA ARG A 9 21.10 -7.79 15.73
C ARG A 9 21.93 -6.56 16.13
N PRO A 10 22.09 -5.52 15.27
CA PRO A 10 22.85 -4.31 15.61
C PRO A 10 22.03 -3.20 16.28
N SER A 11 20.70 -3.24 16.19
CA SER A 11 19.85 -2.16 16.72
C SER A 11 19.59 -2.36 18.22
N SER A 12 20.15 -1.48 19.06
CA SER A 12 19.90 -1.47 20.51
C SER A 12 18.48 -0.99 20.88
N SER A 13 17.63 -0.66 19.89
CA SER A 13 16.25 -0.23 20.12
C SER A 13 15.30 -1.43 20.06
N ARG A 14 14.33 -1.48 20.98
CA ARG A 14 13.24 -2.48 21.00
C ARG A 14 12.21 -2.32 19.87
N GLN A 15 12.42 -1.37 18.95
CA GLN A 15 11.48 -1.05 17.88
C GLN A 15 11.83 -1.84 16.62
N VAL A 16 10.84 -2.55 16.08
CA VAL A 16 10.98 -3.27 14.81
C VAL A 16 11.02 -2.25 13.67
N ILE A 17 12.01 -2.36 12.80
CA ILE A 17 12.16 -1.50 11.61
C ILE A 17 11.15 -1.94 10.54
N ARG A 18 10.38 -1.00 9.98
CA ARG A 18 9.52 -1.25 8.81
C ARG A 18 10.38 -1.54 7.59
N VAL A 19 10.06 -2.62 6.89
CA VAL A 19 10.72 -3.04 5.65
C VAL A 19 9.64 -3.06 4.56
N TYR A 20 9.88 -2.31 3.48
CA TYR A 20 9.03 -2.30 2.30
C TYR A 20 9.54 -3.33 1.30
N ILE A 21 8.69 -4.29 0.93
CA ILE A 21 9.05 -5.39 0.04
C ILE A 21 8.46 -5.13 -1.34
N GLY A 22 9.30 -5.03 -2.37
CA GLY A 22 8.83 -4.79 -3.73
C GLY A 22 9.94 -4.82 -4.77
N SER A 23 9.55 -4.64 -6.03
CA SER A 23 10.47 -4.41 -7.15
C SER A 23 10.29 -2.97 -7.62
N PHE A 24 11.21 -2.09 -7.21
CA PHE A 24 11.14 -0.66 -7.52
C PHE A 24 11.74 -0.32 -8.89
N TRP A 25 11.47 -1.15 -9.90
CA TRP A 25 12.00 -1.06 -11.25
C TRP A 25 10.88 -1.07 -12.28
N SER A 26 11.08 -0.38 -13.41
CA SER A 26 10.13 -0.25 -14.51
C SER A 26 9.88 -1.54 -15.33
N HIS A 27 10.46 -2.68 -14.95
CA HIS A 27 10.43 -3.90 -15.73
C HIS A 27 9.36 -4.88 -15.21
N PRO A 28 8.82 -5.76 -16.07
CA PRO A 28 7.86 -6.78 -15.64
C PRO A 28 8.42 -7.69 -14.55
N LEU A 29 7.56 -8.08 -13.60
CA LEU A 29 7.91 -9.06 -12.58
C LEU A 29 8.23 -10.41 -13.21
N LEU A 30 9.33 -11.02 -12.79
CA LEU A 30 9.70 -12.37 -13.20
C LEU A 30 8.70 -13.42 -12.67
N ILE A 31 8.21 -13.22 -11.43
CA ILE A 31 7.22 -14.08 -10.78
C ILE A 31 6.10 -13.18 -10.23
N PRO A 32 4.88 -13.24 -10.77
CA PRO A 32 3.81 -12.29 -10.45
C PRO A 32 2.98 -12.66 -9.20
N ASP A 33 3.21 -13.81 -8.56
CA ASP A 33 2.37 -14.35 -7.47
C ASP A 33 2.10 -13.36 -6.34
N ASN A 34 3.10 -12.53 -5.99
CA ASN A 34 3.01 -11.55 -4.90
C ASN A 34 2.85 -10.11 -5.39
N ARG A 35 2.43 -9.90 -6.64
CA ARG A 35 2.30 -8.56 -7.25
C ARG A 35 1.52 -7.58 -6.36
N LYS A 36 0.37 -8.01 -5.83
CA LYS A 36 -0.48 -7.17 -4.96
C LYS A 36 0.25 -6.69 -3.70
N LEU A 37 1.10 -7.54 -3.11
CA LEU A 37 1.89 -7.16 -1.94
C LEU A 37 2.95 -6.11 -2.30
N PHE A 38 3.61 -6.28 -3.45
CA PHE A 38 4.63 -5.33 -3.90
C PHE A 38 4.04 -3.95 -4.20
N GLU A 39 2.90 -3.92 -4.88
CA GLU A 39 2.16 -2.68 -5.16
C GLU A 39 1.70 -2.00 -3.87
N ALA A 40 1.18 -2.75 -2.89
CA ALA A 40 0.76 -2.20 -1.60
C ALA A 40 1.94 -1.61 -0.80
N GLU A 41 3.06 -2.33 -0.71
CA GLU A 41 4.26 -1.86 0.02
C GLU A 41 4.93 -0.67 -0.68
N GLU A 42 4.87 -0.61 -2.00
CA GLU A 42 5.33 0.54 -2.77
C GLU A 42 4.48 1.78 -2.52
N GLN A 43 3.15 1.65 -2.54
CA GLN A 43 2.25 2.74 -2.22
C GLN A 43 2.44 3.25 -0.79
N ASP A 44 2.64 2.35 0.18
CA ASP A 44 2.95 2.72 1.56
C ASP A 44 4.27 3.52 1.63
N LEU A 45 5.31 3.06 0.95
CA LEU A 45 6.59 3.77 0.89
C LEU A 45 6.43 5.17 0.29
N PHE A 46 5.66 5.31 -0.80
CA PHE A 46 5.43 6.60 -1.42
C PHE A 46 4.60 7.54 -0.58
N LYS A 47 3.55 7.07 0.10
CA LYS A 47 2.81 7.88 1.08
C LYS A 47 3.73 8.39 2.17
N ASP A 48 4.61 7.53 2.69
CA ASP A 48 5.56 7.92 3.72
C ASP A 48 6.55 8.97 3.22
N ILE A 49 7.10 8.80 2.01
CA ILE A 49 8.00 9.77 1.38
C ILE A 49 7.30 11.10 1.09
N GLN A 50 6.07 11.07 0.57
CA GLN A 50 5.26 12.26 0.31
C GLN A 50 4.89 13.01 1.60
N SER A 51 4.80 12.33 2.74
CA SER A 51 4.56 12.97 4.04
C SER A 51 5.79 13.69 4.61
N LEU A 52 6.99 13.44 4.08
CA LEU A 52 8.24 13.98 4.61
C LEU A 52 8.27 15.52 4.66
N PRO A 53 7.87 16.26 3.60
CA PRO A 53 7.86 17.72 3.63
C PRO A 53 6.87 18.27 4.67
N ARG A 54 5.73 17.58 4.87
CA ARG A 54 4.71 17.95 5.87
C ARG A 54 5.30 17.87 7.28
N ASN A 55 5.98 16.77 7.60
CA ASN A 55 6.53 16.49 8.92
C ASN A 55 7.93 17.10 9.17
N ALA A 56 8.40 18.01 8.31
CA ALA A 56 9.77 18.55 8.40
C ALA A 56 9.97 19.42 9.65
N ALA A 57 8.96 20.20 10.05
CA ALA A 57 9.02 21.05 11.23
C ALA A 57 9.10 20.21 12.51
N LEU A 58 8.23 19.20 12.66
CA LEU A 58 8.30 18.26 13.78
C LEU A 58 9.65 17.51 13.84
N ARG A 59 10.20 17.07 12.71
CA ARG A 59 11.52 16.41 12.68
C ARG A 59 12.63 17.35 13.15
N LYS A 60 12.66 18.60 12.65
CA LYS A 60 13.63 19.61 13.10
C LYS A 60 13.50 19.90 14.59
N LEU A 61 12.28 19.99 15.12
CA LEU A 61 12.03 20.18 16.54
C LEU A 61 12.54 19.00 17.38
N ASN A 62 12.26 17.77 16.96
CA ASN A 62 12.75 16.57 17.62
C ASN A 62 14.28 16.49 17.63
N ASP A 63 14.94 16.87 16.54
CA ASP A 63 16.40 16.90 16.47
C ASP A 63 16.99 18.01 17.34
N LEU A 64 16.31 19.16 17.45
CA LEU A 64 16.70 20.22 18.39
C LEU A 64 16.62 19.73 19.85
N ILE A 65 15.55 19.03 20.23
CA ILE A 65 15.40 18.43 21.58
C ILE A 65 16.58 17.48 21.87
N LYS A 66 16.88 16.58 20.94
CA LYS A 66 18.00 15.64 21.08
C LYS A 66 19.34 16.36 21.26
N ARG A 67 19.60 17.38 20.43
CA ARG A 67 20.83 18.19 20.51
C ARG A 67 20.93 18.98 21.80
N ALA A 68 19.84 19.60 22.25
CA ALA A 68 19.81 20.35 23.51
C ALA A 68 20.15 19.44 24.70
N ARG A 69 19.54 18.25 24.78
CA ARG A 69 19.85 17.25 25.81
C ARG A 69 21.31 16.82 25.76
N LEU A 70 21.82 16.52 24.56
CA LEU A 70 23.23 16.14 24.39
C LEU A 70 24.18 17.27 24.82
N ALA A 71 23.90 18.51 24.43
CA ALA A 71 24.69 19.68 24.84
C ALA A 71 24.70 19.87 26.35
N LYS A 72 23.56 19.69 27.04
CA LYS A 72 23.51 19.70 28.52
C LYS A 72 24.41 18.62 29.12
N VAL A 73 24.33 17.40 28.61
CA VAL A 73 25.17 16.28 29.07
C VAL A 73 26.65 16.63 28.91
N HIS A 74 27.06 17.13 27.74
CA HIS A 74 28.43 17.58 27.52
C HIS A 74 28.85 18.70 28.47
N ALA A 75 27.98 19.67 28.73
CA ALA A 75 28.27 20.77 29.67
C ALA A 75 28.52 20.24 31.09
N TYR A 76 27.69 19.31 31.58
CA TYR A 76 27.89 18.67 32.88
C TYR A 76 29.18 17.84 32.94
N ILE A 77 29.47 17.05 31.90
CA ILE A 77 30.69 16.23 31.83
C ILE A 77 31.93 17.13 31.90
N ILE A 78 32.00 18.16 31.06
CA ILE A 78 33.14 19.09 31.04
C ILE A 78 33.28 19.79 32.40
N SER A 79 32.16 20.21 33.00
CA SER A 79 32.18 20.86 34.31
C SER A 79 32.67 19.93 35.42
N ALA A 80 32.23 18.67 35.42
CA ALA A 80 32.65 17.68 36.42
C ALA A 80 34.13 17.34 36.26
N LEU A 81 34.56 17.11 35.01
CA LEU A 81 35.96 16.89 34.66
C LEU A 81 36.85 18.04 35.15
N LYS A 82 36.45 19.29 34.91
CA LYS A 82 37.20 20.47 35.37
C LYS A 82 37.27 20.58 36.89
N LYS A 83 36.25 20.10 37.61
CA LYS A 83 36.19 20.14 39.07
C LYS A 83 37.07 19.08 39.74
N GLU A 84 37.11 17.87 39.17
CA GLU A 84 37.78 16.71 39.77
C GLU A 84 39.24 16.56 39.33
N MET A 85 39.67 17.15 38.20
CA MET A 85 41.04 17.00 37.71
C MET A 85 42.05 17.94 38.40
N PRO A 86 43.27 17.46 38.70
CA PRO A 86 44.36 18.28 39.20
C PRO A 86 44.85 19.28 38.13
N ALA A 87 45.32 20.45 38.59
CA ALA A 87 45.68 21.59 37.73
C ALA A 87 46.72 21.27 36.64
N ASP A 88 47.65 20.36 36.91
CA ASP A 88 48.70 19.96 35.95
C ASP A 88 48.13 19.17 34.76
N GLN A 89 47.14 18.30 35.01
CA GLN A 89 46.47 17.55 33.95
C GLN A 89 45.53 18.44 33.12
N LEU A 90 44.87 19.41 33.76
CA LEU A 90 44.02 20.40 33.09
C LEU A 90 44.78 21.26 32.08
N ASN A 91 46.03 21.61 32.37
CA ASN A 91 46.91 22.33 31.45
C ASN A 91 47.38 21.45 30.28
N SER A 92 47.69 20.17 30.53
CA SER A 92 48.15 19.25 29.48
C SER A 92 47.09 18.94 28.43
N GLN A 93 45.81 18.88 28.82
CA GLN A 93 44.68 18.61 27.93
C GLN A 93 43.95 19.88 27.46
N ASP A 94 44.52 21.07 27.73
CA ASP A 94 43.96 22.37 27.33
C ASP A 94 42.53 22.65 27.87
N LEU A 95 42.15 21.95 28.95
CA LEU A 95 40.80 22.00 29.50
C LEU A 95 40.53 23.31 30.26
N ASN A 96 41.59 24.05 30.61
CA ASN A 96 41.48 25.37 31.22
C ASN A 96 40.86 26.41 30.28
N LYS A 97 40.90 26.21 28.95
CA LYS A 97 40.23 27.09 27.98
C LYS A 97 38.71 27.02 28.04
N PHE A 98 38.15 25.93 28.58
CA PHE A 98 36.71 25.81 28.72
C PHE A 98 36.18 26.75 29.80
N GLN A 99 35.13 27.50 29.46
CA GLN A 99 34.43 28.37 30.41
C GLN A 99 33.80 27.53 31.52
N PRO A 100 33.73 28.05 32.77
CA PRO A 100 33.02 27.39 33.85
C PRO A 100 31.53 27.24 33.51
N LEU A 101 30.89 26.24 34.11
CA LEU A 101 29.47 25.97 33.89
C LEU A 101 28.62 27.16 34.32
N LYS A 102 27.81 27.68 33.40
CA LYS A 102 26.88 28.77 33.67
C LYS A 102 25.49 28.20 33.92
N LEU A 103 25.11 28.09 35.19
CA LEU A 103 23.83 27.48 35.59
C LEU A 103 22.62 28.17 34.95
N LYS A 104 22.67 29.50 34.83
CA LYS A 104 21.65 30.31 34.12
C LYS A 104 21.42 29.88 32.67
N LEU A 105 22.47 29.45 31.97
CA LEU A 105 22.33 28.97 30.59
C LEU A 105 21.70 27.57 30.55
N LEU A 106 21.96 26.73 31.55
CA LEU A 106 21.29 25.43 31.67
C LEU A 106 19.82 25.58 32.01
N GLU A 107 19.49 26.46 32.95
CA GLU A 107 18.11 26.81 33.31
C GLU A 107 17.33 27.30 32.08
N ALA A 108 17.91 28.19 31.27
CA ALA A 108 17.29 28.63 30.02
C ALA A 108 17.02 27.48 29.03
N VAL A 109 17.93 26.50 28.94
CA VAL A 109 17.72 25.31 28.10
C VAL A 109 16.63 24.40 28.68
N ASP A 110 16.54 24.28 30.00
CA ASP A 110 15.50 23.50 30.68
C ASP A 110 14.12 24.13 30.55
N ASP A 111 14.03 25.45 30.70
CA ASP A 111 12.81 26.21 30.47
C ASP A 111 12.34 26.07 29.02
N MET A 112 13.26 26.19 28.05
CA MET A 112 12.97 25.98 26.64
C MET A 112 12.45 24.55 26.38
N LEU A 113 13.10 23.52 26.94
CA LEU A 113 12.69 22.12 26.76
C LEU A 113 11.32 21.81 27.38
N SER A 114 10.96 22.50 28.47
CA SER A 114 9.76 22.22 29.25
C SER A 114 8.54 23.04 28.80
N HIS A 115 8.74 24.32 28.46
CA HIS A 115 7.66 25.26 28.17
C HIS A 115 7.60 25.63 26.69
N ASP A 116 8.70 26.15 26.13
CA ASP A 116 8.71 26.68 24.75
C ASP A 116 8.47 25.59 23.72
N ILE A 117 9.11 24.42 23.88
CA ILE A 117 8.94 23.28 22.97
C ILE A 117 7.53 22.69 23.08
N ALA A 118 6.94 22.65 24.27
CA ALA A 118 5.58 22.17 24.46
C ALA A 118 4.58 23.05 23.70
N GLY A 119 4.73 24.37 23.78
CA GLY A 119 3.92 25.33 23.01
C GLY A 119 4.14 25.19 21.50
N LEU A 120 5.40 25.11 21.06
CA LEU A 120 5.75 24.92 19.64
C LEU A 120 5.22 23.60 19.07
N MET A 121 5.19 22.51 19.83
CA MET A 121 4.61 21.25 19.38
C MET A 121 3.12 21.37 19.04
N VAL A 122 2.37 22.15 19.82
CA VAL A 122 0.95 22.39 19.57
C VAL A 122 0.77 23.24 18.31
N LEU A 123 1.54 24.32 18.19
CA LEU A 123 1.47 25.23 17.04
C LEU A 123 1.87 24.54 15.73
N VAL A 124 2.96 23.76 15.74
CA VAL A 124 3.42 23.03 14.55
C VAL A 124 2.37 22.00 14.10
N ARG A 125 1.72 21.29 15.03
CA ARG A 125 0.64 20.36 14.68
C ARG A 125 -0.57 21.07 14.07
N GLN A 126 -0.94 22.24 14.59
CA GLN A 126 -2.03 23.04 14.02
C GLN A 126 -1.68 23.54 12.62
N GLU A 127 -0.45 24.01 12.43
CA GLU A 127 0.05 24.48 11.13
C GLU A 127 0.12 23.33 10.09
N GLU A 128 0.61 22.16 10.48
CA GLU A 128 0.66 20.95 9.63
C GLU A 128 -0.74 20.42 9.27
N ASN A 129 -1.78 20.74 10.06
CA ASN A 129 -3.17 20.40 9.75
C ASN A 129 -3.85 21.40 8.81
N GLN A 130 -3.39 22.66 8.78
CA GLN A 130 -3.97 23.72 7.95
C GLN A 130 -3.31 23.84 6.58
N ARG A 131 -2.05 23.40 6.45
CA ARG A 131 -1.35 23.44 5.15
C ARG A 131 -1.95 22.39 4.20
N PRO A 132 -2.28 22.77 2.94
CA PRO A 132 -2.64 21.79 1.93
C PRO A 132 -1.48 20.82 1.74
N ASN A 133 -1.76 19.52 1.60
CA ASN A 133 -0.74 18.49 1.43
C ASN A 133 0.22 18.93 0.31
N PRO A 134 1.50 19.19 0.59
CA PRO A 134 2.47 19.44 -0.45
C PRO A 134 2.67 18.11 -1.19
N VAL A 135 1.93 17.93 -2.28
CA VAL A 135 2.14 16.81 -3.18
C VAL A 135 3.55 16.99 -3.75
N VAL A 136 4.42 16.02 -3.51
CA VAL A 136 5.73 15.97 -4.18
C VAL A 136 5.42 15.80 -5.67
N LYS A 137 5.57 16.87 -6.44
CA LYS A 137 5.28 16.88 -7.88
C LYS A 137 6.51 16.47 -8.68
N GLY A 138 6.30 15.65 -9.71
CA GLY A 138 7.32 15.20 -10.65
C GLY A 138 7.83 13.77 -10.43
N GLY A 139 8.27 13.15 -11.53
CA GLY A 139 8.87 11.81 -11.53
C GLY A 139 7.85 10.70 -11.26
N ALA A 140 8.25 9.70 -10.47
CA ALA A 140 7.38 8.58 -10.06
C ALA A 140 6.13 8.99 -9.24
N PHE A 141 5.99 10.27 -8.91
CA PHE A 141 4.92 10.83 -8.08
C PHE A 141 3.90 11.69 -8.86
N ASP A 142 4.15 11.99 -10.14
CA ASP A 142 3.23 12.76 -10.99
C ASP A 142 2.47 11.82 -11.94
N GLY A 143 1.14 11.83 -11.87
CA GLY A 143 0.28 11.25 -12.92
C GLY A 143 -0.59 10.04 -12.58
N THR A 144 -0.61 9.52 -11.35
CA THR A 144 -1.48 8.39 -11.01
C THR A 144 -1.83 8.38 -9.53
N SER A 145 -3.12 8.39 -9.22
CA SER A 145 -3.65 7.98 -7.90
C SER A 145 -3.17 6.58 -7.47
N ASP A 146 -2.64 5.79 -8.42
CA ASP A 146 -2.19 4.41 -8.28
C ASP A 146 -0.67 4.18 -8.45
N GLY A 147 0.15 5.24 -8.37
CA GLY A 147 1.61 5.09 -8.46
C GLY A 147 2.13 4.85 -9.90
N PRO A 148 3.47 4.85 -10.09
CA PRO A 148 4.16 4.94 -11.37
C PRO A 148 4.02 3.69 -12.26
N PHE A 149 3.31 2.67 -11.81
CA PHE A 149 3.05 1.43 -12.53
C PHE A 149 1.61 1.30 -13.02
N GLY A 150 0.72 2.22 -12.63
CA GLY A 150 -0.68 2.22 -13.05
C GLY A 150 -0.90 2.57 -14.52
N HIS A 151 0.02 3.31 -15.15
CA HIS A 151 -0.07 3.69 -16.56
C HIS A 151 1.09 3.09 -17.34
N GLY A 152 0.88 1.89 -17.91
CA GLY A 152 1.78 1.36 -18.94
C GLY A 152 1.94 -0.16 -19.02
N TYR A 153 1.46 -0.94 -18.04
CA TYR A 153 1.57 -2.41 -18.06
C TYR A 153 0.24 -3.08 -17.67
N GLY A 154 -0.86 -2.66 -18.30
CA GLY A 154 -2.18 -3.22 -18.05
C GLY A 154 -3.26 -2.15 -18.03
N GLU A 155 -3.47 -1.52 -19.18
CA GLU A 155 -4.70 -0.81 -19.52
C GLU A 155 -5.90 -1.67 -19.10
N GLY A 156 -6.72 -1.18 -18.16
CA GLY A 156 -8.09 -1.67 -17.94
C GLY A 156 -8.46 -2.24 -16.56
N ALA A 157 -7.57 -2.31 -15.56
CA ALA A 157 -7.95 -2.91 -14.26
C ALA A 157 -8.42 -1.92 -13.17
N GLY A 158 -8.31 -0.60 -13.41
CA GLY A 158 -8.59 0.44 -12.42
C GLY A 158 -9.48 1.60 -12.88
N GLU A 159 -9.91 1.65 -14.14
CA GLU A 159 -10.99 2.57 -14.52
C GLU A 159 -12.32 2.01 -13.99
N GLY A 160 -12.93 2.71 -13.04
CA GLY A 160 -14.25 2.34 -12.49
C GLY A 160 -14.26 1.82 -11.05
N ILE A 161 -13.29 2.19 -10.19
CA ILE A 161 -13.40 1.97 -8.73
C ILE A 161 -14.63 2.71 -8.12
N ASP A 162 -15.33 3.51 -8.92
CA ASP A 162 -16.58 4.16 -8.55
C ASP A 162 -17.83 3.44 -9.11
N ASP A 163 -17.69 2.39 -9.93
CA ASP A 163 -18.81 1.64 -10.49
C ASP A 163 -18.82 0.20 -9.95
N ALA A 164 -19.64 -0.03 -8.93
CA ALA A 164 -20.08 -1.35 -8.49
C ALA A 164 -20.92 -2.10 -9.56
N GLU A 165 -20.81 -1.71 -10.83
CA GLU A 165 -21.54 -2.26 -11.96
C GLU A 165 -20.83 -3.51 -12.47
N TRP A 166 -21.53 -4.65 -12.43
CA TRP A 166 -21.00 -5.91 -12.92
C TRP A 166 -20.70 -5.80 -14.42
N VAL A 167 -19.46 -6.09 -14.84
CA VAL A 167 -18.95 -5.86 -16.22
C VAL A 167 -19.84 -6.51 -17.29
N VAL A 168 -20.50 -7.61 -16.92
CA VAL A 168 -21.39 -8.38 -17.80
C VAL A 168 -22.73 -7.67 -18.04
N VAL A 169 -23.12 -6.69 -17.21
CA VAL A 169 -24.41 -5.96 -17.32
C VAL A 169 -24.63 -5.36 -18.70
N ARG A 170 -23.57 -4.85 -19.34
CA ARG A 170 -23.65 -4.23 -20.67
C ARG A 170 -24.07 -5.21 -21.77
N ASP A 171 -23.58 -6.44 -21.69
CA ASP A 171 -23.86 -7.50 -22.67
C ASP A 171 -24.97 -8.47 -22.21
N LYS A 172 -25.44 -8.36 -20.95
CA LYS A 172 -26.44 -9.26 -20.35
C LYS A 172 -27.71 -9.38 -21.21
N PRO A 173 -28.30 -8.31 -21.79
CA PRO A 173 -29.51 -8.46 -22.60
C PRO A 173 -29.33 -9.42 -23.79
N ALA A 174 -28.18 -9.40 -24.46
CA ALA A 174 -27.89 -10.29 -25.57
C ALA A 174 -27.71 -11.75 -25.11
N TYR A 175 -27.12 -11.95 -23.92
CA TYR A 175 -26.98 -13.29 -23.34
C TYR A 175 -28.32 -13.83 -22.83
N ASP A 176 -29.18 -12.98 -22.28
CA ASP A 176 -30.53 -13.33 -21.82
C ASP A 176 -31.39 -13.81 -23.00
N GLU A 177 -31.31 -13.17 -24.19
CA GLU A 177 -32.01 -13.65 -25.39
C GLU A 177 -31.61 -15.09 -25.78
N ILE A 178 -30.31 -15.39 -25.73
CA ILE A 178 -29.79 -16.74 -25.99
C ILE A 178 -30.25 -17.69 -24.88
N PHE A 179 -30.19 -17.26 -23.62
CA PHE A 179 -30.62 -18.04 -22.45
C PHE A 179 -32.08 -18.48 -22.56
N TYR A 180 -32.99 -17.55 -22.88
CA TYR A 180 -34.41 -17.87 -23.04
C TYR A 180 -34.68 -18.74 -24.28
N THR A 181 -33.89 -18.58 -25.34
CA THR A 181 -33.97 -19.46 -26.53
C THR A 181 -33.66 -20.92 -26.18
N LEU A 182 -32.80 -21.16 -25.19
CA LEU A 182 -32.44 -22.50 -24.71
C LEU A 182 -33.51 -23.16 -23.84
N SER A 183 -34.66 -22.50 -23.63
CA SER A 183 -35.81 -22.98 -22.86
C SER A 183 -35.42 -23.42 -21.44
N PRO A 184 -35.04 -22.47 -20.56
CA PRO A 184 -34.66 -22.77 -19.18
C PRO A 184 -35.82 -23.40 -18.41
N VAL A 185 -35.52 -24.33 -17.50
CA VAL A 185 -36.49 -24.97 -16.61
C VAL A 185 -36.25 -24.40 -15.21
N ASN A 186 -37.29 -23.81 -14.59
CA ASN A 186 -37.18 -23.13 -13.29
C ASN A 186 -36.13 -22.01 -13.25
N GLY A 187 -35.95 -21.28 -14.36
CA GLY A 187 -34.97 -20.19 -14.43
C GLY A 187 -33.52 -20.66 -14.48
N LYS A 188 -33.26 -21.95 -14.76
CA LYS A 188 -31.92 -22.49 -14.98
C LYS A 188 -31.85 -23.31 -16.27
N VAL A 189 -30.72 -23.24 -16.96
CA VAL A 189 -30.41 -24.12 -18.10
C VAL A 189 -29.62 -25.33 -17.61
N THR A 190 -29.96 -26.50 -18.13
CA THR A 190 -29.22 -27.72 -17.79
C THR A 190 -27.81 -27.68 -18.39
N GLY A 191 -26.83 -28.30 -17.73
CA GLY A 191 -25.46 -28.34 -18.26
C GLY A 191 -25.34 -28.99 -19.64
N ALA A 192 -26.25 -29.89 -20.02
CA ALA A 192 -26.32 -30.43 -21.38
C ALA A 192 -26.72 -29.37 -22.42
N ASN A 193 -27.66 -28.47 -22.10
CA ASN A 193 -28.09 -27.40 -23.00
C ASN A 193 -27.04 -26.28 -23.07
N ALA A 194 -26.53 -25.86 -21.91
CA ALA A 194 -25.49 -24.84 -21.83
C ALA A 194 -24.20 -25.30 -22.54
N LYS A 195 -23.75 -26.54 -22.34
CA LYS A 195 -22.59 -27.09 -23.07
C LYS A 195 -22.80 -27.11 -24.58
N ARG A 196 -24.01 -27.45 -25.05
CA ARG A 196 -24.33 -27.41 -26.49
C ARG A 196 -24.17 -26.01 -27.08
N GLU A 197 -24.57 -24.99 -26.33
CA GLU A 197 -24.37 -23.60 -26.74
C GLU A 197 -22.89 -23.21 -26.72
N MET A 198 -22.19 -23.50 -25.61
CA MET A 198 -20.78 -23.16 -25.44
C MET A 198 -19.88 -23.77 -26.53
N VAL A 199 -20.18 -24.99 -27.00
CA VAL A 199 -19.39 -25.65 -28.07
C VAL A 199 -19.50 -24.92 -29.41
N LYS A 200 -20.58 -24.16 -29.67
CA LYS A 200 -20.72 -23.35 -30.90
C LYS A 200 -19.64 -22.27 -31.02
N SER A 201 -19.06 -21.84 -29.90
CA SER A 201 -17.93 -20.88 -29.88
C SER A 201 -16.64 -21.42 -30.50
N LYS A 202 -16.57 -22.72 -30.82
CA LYS A 202 -15.38 -23.41 -31.39
C LYS A 202 -14.13 -23.36 -30.51
N LEU A 203 -14.27 -23.06 -29.22
CA LEU A 203 -13.18 -23.14 -28.27
C LEU A 203 -12.84 -24.61 -27.90
N PRO A 204 -11.58 -24.93 -27.54
CA PRO A 204 -11.20 -26.26 -27.09
C PRO A 204 -12.01 -26.71 -25.85
N ASN A 205 -12.34 -27.99 -25.76
CA ASN A 205 -13.08 -28.56 -24.62
C ASN A 205 -12.40 -28.32 -23.26
N THR A 206 -11.06 -28.24 -23.23
CA THR A 206 -10.29 -27.90 -22.03
C THR A 206 -10.59 -26.48 -21.53
N VAL A 207 -10.73 -25.53 -22.46
CA VAL A 207 -11.07 -24.14 -22.19
C VAL A 207 -12.53 -24.03 -21.75
N LEU A 208 -13.45 -24.69 -22.45
CA LEU A 208 -14.87 -24.70 -22.09
C LEU A 208 -15.11 -25.31 -20.70
N GLY A 209 -14.36 -26.35 -20.33
CA GLY A 209 -14.39 -26.91 -18.98
C GLY A 209 -13.90 -25.93 -17.91
N LYS A 210 -12.88 -25.12 -18.21
CA LYS A 210 -12.43 -24.05 -17.32
C LYS A 210 -13.46 -22.94 -17.18
N VAL A 211 -14.09 -22.52 -18.28
CA VAL A 211 -15.19 -21.54 -18.27
C VAL A 211 -16.35 -22.04 -17.42
N TRP A 212 -16.77 -23.30 -17.63
CA TRP A 212 -17.83 -23.92 -16.84
C TRP A 212 -17.53 -23.85 -15.34
N LYS A 213 -16.33 -24.28 -14.93
CA LYS A 213 -15.92 -24.27 -13.52
C LYS A 213 -15.89 -22.87 -12.90
N LEU A 214 -15.65 -21.83 -13.70
CA LEU A 214 -15.64 -20.44 -13.26
C LEU A 214 -17.05 -19.83 -13.22
N ALA A 215 -17.94 -20.26 -14.11
CA ALA A 215 -19.30 -19.73 -14.23
C ALA A 215 -20.30 -20.40 -13.29
N ASP A 216 -20.15 -21.70 -13.01
CA ASP A 216 -20.99 -22.48 -12.08
C ASP A 216 -20.57 -22.21 -10.63
N ILE A 217 -21.08 -21.11 -10.05
CA ILE A 217 -20.64 -20.57 -8.76
C ILE A 217 -21.22 -21.38 -7.61
N ASP A 218 -22.50 -21.74 -7.71
CA ASP A 218 -23.19 -22.55 -6.71
C ASP A 218 -22.94 -24.07 -6.86
N LYS A 219 -22.29 -24.49 -7.96
CA LYS A 219 -21.85 -25.87 -8.25
C LYS A 219 -23.02 -26.86 -8.31
N ASP A 220 -24.18 -26.40 -8.76
CA ASP A 220 -25.37 -27.23 -8.87
C ASP A 220 -25.46 -27.99 -10.21
N GLY A 221 -24.52 -27.72 -11.14
CA GLY A 221 -24.44 -28.38 -12.45
C GLY A 221 -25.44 -27.84 -13.47
N MET A 222 -26.13 -26.76 -13.14
CA MET A 222 -26.99 -25.96 -14.00
C MET A 222 -26.44 -24.52 -14.03
N LEU A 223 -26.95 -23.68 -14.92
CA LEU A 223 -26.60 -22.26 -14.92
C LEU A 223 -27.88 -21.43 -14.85
N ASP A 224 -27.95 -20.51 -13.91
CA ASP A 224 -28.96 -19.44 -13.93
C ASP A 224 -28.63 -18.38 -14.99
N ASP A 225 -29.48 -17.36 -15.13
CA ASP A 225 -29.32 -16.33 -16.17
C ASP A 225 -28.03 -15.51 -15.97
N GLU A 226 -27.64 -15.24 -14.71
CA GLU A 226 -26.41 -14.52 -14.40
C GLU A 226 -25.16 -15.39 -14.64
N GLU A 227 -25.18 -16.65 -14.23
CA GLU A 227 -24.09 -17.61 -14.47
C GLU A 227 -23.91 -17.91 -15.96
N PHE A 228 -25.00 -17.98 -16.72
CA PHE A 228 -24.96 -18.14 -18.17
C PHE A 228 -24.39 -16.90 -18.87
N ALA A 229 -24.79 -15.70 -18.43
CA ALA A 229 -24.21 -14.46 -18.93
C ALA A 229 -22.71 -14.37 -18.62
N LEU A 230 -22.28 -14.79 -17.42
CA LEU A 230 -20.86 -14.88 -17.06
C LEU A 230 -20.11 -15.87 -17.96
N ALA A 231 -20.68 -17.05 -18.23
CA ALA A 231 -20.07 -18.05 -19.10
C ALA A 231 -19.85 -17.51 -20.52
N ASN A 232 -20.84 -16.81 -21.10
CA ASN A 232 -20.72 -16.23 -22.43
C ASN A 232 -19.72 -15.06 -22.47
N HIS A 233 -19.68 -14.23 -21.43
CA HIS A 233 -18.69 -13.18 -21.31
C HIS A 233 -17.26 -13.74 -21.26
N LEU A 234 -17.01 -14.79 -20.48
CA LEU A 234 -15.69 -15.46 -20.44
C LEU A 234 -15.31 -16.09 -21.79
N ILE A 235 -16.27 -16.63 -22.54
CA ILE A 235 -16.06 -17.11 -23.90
C ILE A 235 -15.66 -15.96 -24.83
N LYS A 236 -16.36 -14.83 -24.77
CA LYS A 236 -16.06 -13.63 -25.56
C LYS A 236 -14.64 -13.11 -25.28
N VAL A 237 -14.29 -12.94 -24.01
CA VAL A 237 -12.93 -12.54 -23.56
C VAL A 237 -11.86 -13.49 -24.11
N LYS A 238 -12.15 -14.80 -24.15
CA LYS A 238 -11.21 -15.79 -24.70
C LYS A 238 -11.11 -15.73 -26.22
N LEU A 239 -12.20 -15.43 -26.93
CA LEU A 239 -12.22 -15.23 -28.38
C LEU A 239 -11.48 -13.94 -28.80
N GLU A 240 -11.49 -12.92 -27.94
CA GLU A 240 -10.72 -11.67 -28.11
C GLU A 240 -9.22 -11.85 -27.87
N GLY A 241 -8.79 -13.05 -27.46
CA GLY A 241 -7.37 -13.42 -27.31
C GLY A 241 -6.83 -13.31 -25.89
N HIS A 242 -7.64 -12.92 -24.91
CA HIS A 242 -7.23 -12.83 -23.52
C HIS A 242 -7.21 -14.21 -22.83
N GLU A 243 -6.38 -14.35 -21.80
CA GLU A 243 -6.32 -15.58 -21.00
C GLU A 243 -7.37 -15.61 -19.89
N LEU A 244 -7.93 -16.80 -19.65
CA LEU A 244 -8.90 -17.00 -18.58
C LEU A 244 -8.19 -17.00 -17.22
N PRO A 245 -8.69 -16.28 -16.21
CA PRO A 245 -8.08 -16.25 -14.88
C PRO A 245 -8.10 -17.63 -14.20
N ALA A 246 -7.22 -17.86 -13.24
CA ALA A 246 -7.19 -19.12 -12.47
C ALA A 246 -8.37 -19.24 -11.50
N GLU A 247 -8.80 -18.11 -10.96
CA GLU A 247 -9.93 -17.96 -10.04
C GLU A 247 -10.79 -16.78 -10.48
N LEU A 248 -12.09 -16.82 -10.20
CA LEU A 248 -13.02 -15.77 -10.62
C LEU A 248 -12.76 -14.47 -9.82
N PRO A 249 -12.38 -13.35 -10.46
CA PRO A 249 -12.21 -12.06 -9.79
C PRO A 249 -13.52 -11.54 -9.19
N ALA A 250 -13.45 -10.82 -8.07
CA ALA A 250 -14.63 -10.31 -7.35
C ALA A 250 -15.56 -9.42 -8.19
N HIS A 251 -15.03 -8.68 -9.17
CA HIS A 251 -15.81 -7.81 -10.06
C HIS A 251 -16.56 -8.59 -11.16
N LEU A 252 -16.15 -9.82 -11.48
CA LEU A 252 -16.88 -10.71 -12.40
C LEU A 252 -17.91 -11.59 -11.68
N VAL A 253 -17.90 -11.64 -10.35
CA VAL A 253 -18.91 -12.34 -9.56
C VAL A 253 -20.27 -11.65 -9.76
N PRO A 254 -21.31 -12.39 -10.19
CA PRO A 254 -22.65 -11.87 -10.32
C PRO A 254 -23.15 -11.21 -9.02
N PRO A 255 -23.85 -10.07 -9.10
CA PRO A 255 -24.31 -9.33 -7.93
C PRO A 255 -25.08 -10.20 -6.92
N SER A 256 -25.94 -11.10 -7.41
CA SER A 256 -26.77 -11.96 -6.57
C SER A 256 -25.98 -13.00 -5.77
N LYS A 257 -24.73 -13.28 -6.15
CA LYS A 257 -23.84 -14.26 -5.50
C LYS A 257 -22.68 -13.60 -4.74
N ARG A 258 -22.60 -12.26 -4.69
CA ARG A 258 -21.59 -11.54 -3.89
C ARG A 258 -21.90 -11.76 -2.41
N LYS A 259 -21.01 -12.46 -1.68
CA LYS A 259 -21.11 -12.57 -0.23
C LYS A 259 -21.08 -11.16 0.37
N ILE A 260 -22.21 -10.73 0.92
CA ILE A 260 -22.29 -9.52 1.73
C ILE A 260 -21.38 -9.77 2.95
N PRO A 261 -20.34 -8.95 3.19
CA PRO A 261 -19.59 -9.04 4.43
C PRO A 261 -20.52 -8.63 5.58
N GLU A 262 -20.75 -9.54 6.55
CA GLU A 262 -21.15 -9.16 7.92
C GLU A 262 -19.96 -8.52 8.64
#